data_AF-A0A554LR58-F1
#
_entry.id   AF-A0A554LR58-F1
#
_cell.length_a   1.000
_cell.length_b   1.000
_cell.length_c   1.000
_cell.angle_alpha   90.00
_cell.angle_beta   90.00
_cell.angle_gamma   90.00
#
_symmetry.space_group_name_H-M   'P 1'
#
loop_
_entity.id
_entity.type
_entity.pdbx_description
1 polymer ?
#
loop_
_entity_poly.entity_id
_entity_poly.type
_entity_poly.pdbx_seq_one_letter_code
_entity_poly.pdbx_strand_id
1 'polypeptide(L)'
;MNKNNFLNFKPIQKLIEGIGQDVKRYFGKEQGCVIGLGDDGVFYGLGLYQWLFQKNKKINFTTMDDNGKGLEEDKVKKTKVLIVDNDIITGKSYKRAMGAIKEKRARLKIKDIKFAVLCDRTGLADFSVEGYSAYAPWSLEKLDRIDLKIIQALFEDGRESFVEIAKKTGLSPVGVKNRVERLISEKVLKIQGLLSIGECYSVSAHIEIEADQKTISELIEKFEKSPLVYHLVKTSGRYNLLASIISPNLESIENFIAKEIRTDSGIKHIEVSVGELPVIPKAWIPPII
;
A
#
# COMPACT_ATOMS: atom_id res chain seq x y z
N MET A 1 13.84 -30.80 -20.23
CA MET A 1 13.47 -30.13 -18.95
C MET A 1 11.96 -29.98 -18.92
N ASN A 2 11.29 -30.56 -17.92
CA ASN A 2 9.84 -30.57 -17.79
C ASN A 2 9.27 -29.15 -17.91
N LYS A 3 8.21 -28.99 -18.72
CA LYS A 3 7.34 -27.80 -18.82
C LYS A 3 6.59 -27.62 -17.50
N ASN A 4 7.31 -27.34 -16.42
CA ASN A 4 6.72 -27.07 -15.11
C ASN A 4 5.84 -25.83 -15.25
N ASN A 5 4.56 -26.08 -15.04
CA ASN A 5 3.43 -25.30 -15.50
C ASN A 5 3.32 -24.01 -14.68
N PHE A 6 4.01 -22.95 -15.09
CA PHE A 6 4.04 -21.66 -14.41
C PHE A 6 2.62 -21.07 -14.20
N LEU A 7 1.68 -21.48 -15.06
CA LEU A 7 0.27 -21.13 -14.99
C LEU A 7 -0.50 -21.84 -13.85
N ASN A 8 0.09 -22.85 -13.21
CA ASN A 8 -0.53 -23.56 -12.08
C ASN A 8 -0.27 -22.89 -10.72
N PHE A 9 0.61 -21.90 -10.66
CA PHE A 9 0.85 -21.18 -9.41
C PHE A 9 -0.36 -20.30 -9.07
N LYS A 10 -0.92 -20.48 -7.87
CA LYS A 10 -2.08 -19.71 -7.39
C LYS A 10 -1.95 -18.19 -7.61
N PRO A 11 -0.80 -17.53 -7.34
CA PRO A 11 -0.66 -16.08 -7.59
C PRO A 11 -0.79 -15.71 -9.08
N ILE A 12 -0.29 -16.57 -9.99
CA ILE A 12 -0.41 -16.36 -11.44
C ILE A 12 -1.85 -16.57 -11.92
N GLN A 13 -2.53 -17.60 -11.40
CA GLN A 13 -3.95 -17.83 -11.68
C GLN A 13 -4.78 -16.63 -11.26
N LYS A 14 -4.56 -16.13 -10.04
CA LYS A 14 -5.21 -14.94 -9.51
C LYS A 14 -4.98 -13.70 -10.38
N LEU A 15 -3.73 -13.45 -10.81
CA LEU A 15 -3.41 -12.38 -11.75
C LEU A 15 -4.21 -12.51 -13.06
N ILE A 16 -4.17 -13.69 -13.67
CA ILE A 16 -4.82 -13.95 -14.95
C ILE A 16 -6.35 -13.84 -14.84
N GLU A 17 -6.94 -14.37 -13.77
CA GLU A 17 -8.38 -14.29 -13.51
C GLU A 17 -8.83 -12.85 -13.30
N GLY A 18 -8.04 -12.05 -12.56
CA GLY A 18 -8.37 -10.66 -12.26
C GLY A 18 -8.21 -9.71 -13.44
N ILE A 19 -7.09 -9.76 -14.17
CA ILE A 19 -6.77 -8.75 -15.20
C ILE A 19 -6.60 -9.31 -16.61
N GLY A 20 -6.59 -10.63 -16.78
CA GLY A 20 -6.19 -11.27 -18.04
C GLY A 20 -7.06 -10.88 -19.23
N GLN A 21 -8.39 -10.75 -19.04
CA GLN A 21 -9.29 -10.38 -20.14
C GLN A 21 -9.07 -8.93 -20.61
N ASP A 22 -8.84 -8.01 -19.69
CA ASP A 22 -8.61 -6.60 -20.03
C ASP A 22 -7.23 -6.40 -20.67
N VAL A 23 -6.21 -7.09 -20.14
CA VAL A 23 -4.89 -7.15 -20.78
C VAL A 23 -4.98 -7.75 -22.20
N LYS A 24 -5.79 -8.79 -22.39
CA LYS A 24 -6.02 -9.37 -23.73
C LYS A 24 -6.70 -8.37 -24.67
N ARG A 25 -7.70 -7.62 -24.19
CA ARG A 25 -8.36 -6.55 -24.98
C ARG A 25 -7.37 -5.45 -25.34
N TYR A 26 -6.51 -5.06 -24.39
CA TYR A 26 -5.48 -4.04 -24.58
C TYR A 26 -4.54 -4.38 -25.76
N PHE A 27 -4.00 -5.59 -25.77
CA PHE A 27 -3.13 -6.05 -26.86
C PHE A 27 -3.91 -6.31 -28.16
N GLY A 28 -5.11 -6.87 -28.08
CA GLY A 28 -5.92 -7.20 -29.24
C GLY A 28 -5.17 -8.12 -30.23
N LYS A 29 -5.14 -7.74 -31.52
CA LYS A 29 -4.40 -8.43 -32.58
C LYS A 29 -3.01 -7.83 -32.87
N GLU A 30 -2.62 -6.81 -32.12
CA GLU A 30 -1.36 -6.10 -32.34
C GLU A 30 -0.16 -6.82 -31.75
N GLN A 31 1.03 -6.45 -32.22
CA GLN A 31 2.29 -6.89 -31.62
C GLN A 31 2.49 -6.19 -30.28
N GLY A 32 2.82 -6.97 -29.25
CA GLY A 32 2.94 -6.50 -27.88
C GLY A 32 4.21 -6.99 -27.20
N CYS A 33 4.60 -6.35 -26.12
CA CYS A 33 5.66 -6.81 -25.24
C CYS A 33 5.23 -6.69 -23.78
N VAL A 34 5.39 -7.77 -23.03
CA VAL A 34 5.29 -7.78 -21.57
C VAL A 34 6.69 -7.56 -21.00
N ILE A 35 6.82 -6.58 -20.11
CA ILE A 35 8.06 -6.25 -19.40
C ILE A 35 7.87 -6.61 -17.94
N GLY A 36 8.60 -7.60 -17.43
CA GLY A 36 8.67 -7.86 -16.00
C GLY A 36 9.65 -6.91 -15.31
N LEU A 37 9.18 -6.12 -14.33
CA LEU A 37 10.06 -5.32 -13.47
C LEU A 37 10.83 -6.22 -12.50
N GLY A 38 12.07 -5.84 -12.17
CA GLY A 38 12.99 -6.62 -11.32
C GLY A 38 12.39 -7.18 -10.02
N ASP A 39 13.00 -8.26 -9.52
CA ASP A 39 12.56 -9.11 -8.39
C ASP A 39 11.24 -9.87 -8.66
N ASP A 40 10.11 -9.36 -8.22
CA ASP A 40 8.83 -10.07 -8.26
C ASP A 40 8.06 -9.86 -9.57
N GLY A 41 8.20 -8.69 -10.21
CA GLY A 41 7.51 -8.37 -11.46
C GLY A 41 7.85 -9.31 -12.62
N VAL A 42 9.05 -9.90 -12.59
CA VAL A 42 9.48 -10.95 -13.53
C VAL A 42 8.60 -12.19 -13.41
N PHE A 43 8.28 -12.62 -12.19
CA PHE A 43 7.44 -13.80 -11.94
C PHE A 43 6.04 -13.59 -12.53
N TYR A 44 5.37 -12.49 -12.17
CA TYR A 44 4.04 -12.16 -12.66
C TYR A 44 4.00 -11.90 -14.16
N GLY A 45 4.98 -11.15 -14.67
CA GLY A 45 5.14 -10.85 -16.08
C GLY A 45 5.33 -12.11 -16.92
N LEU A 46 6.15 -13.05 -16.47
CA LEU A 46 6.39 -14.32 -17.18
C LEU A 46 5.13 -15.18 -17.22
N GLY A 47 4.40 -15.29 -16.11
CA GLY A 47 3.13 -16.03 -16.07
C GLY A 47 2.08 -15.44 -17.02
N LEU A 48 1.92 -14.12 -16.99
CA LEU A 48 0.99 -13.41 -17.88
C LEU A 48 1.41 -13.54 -19.35
N TYR A 49 2.70 -13.43 -19.65
CA TYR A 49 3.26 -13.67 -20.97
C TYR A 49 2.94 -15.08 -21.47
N GLN A 50 3.18 -16.13 -20.68
CA GLN A 50 2.90 -17.51 -21.10
C GLN A 50 1.42 -17.71 -21.41
N TRP A 51 0.53 -17.16 -20.58
CA TRP A 51 -0.91 -17.23 -20.81
C TRP A 51 -1.34 -16.48 -22.08
N LEU A 52 -0.78 -15.28 -22.29
CA LEU A 52 -1.03 -14.48 -23.51
C LEU A 52 -0.47 -15.19 -24.74
N PHE A 53 0.71 -15.78 -24.68
CA PHE A 53 1.37 -16.45 -25.80
C PHE A 53 0.57 -17.65 -26.31
N GLN A 54 -0.08 -18.40 -25.41
CA GLN A 54 -1.01 -19.47 -25.78
C GLN A 54 -2.20 -18.97 -26.61
N LYS A 55 -2.56 -17.68 -26.48
CA LYS A 55 -3.71 -17.06 -27.15
C LYS A 55 -3.33 -16.13 -28.31
N ASN A 56 -2.13 -15.56 -28.28
CA ASN A 56 -1.60 -14.59 -29.24
C ASN A 56 -0.08 -14.79 -29.41
N LYS A 57 0.32 -15.34 -30.56
CA LYS A 57 1.73 -15.63 -30.89
C LYS A 57 2.59 -14.40 -31.14
N LYS A 58 2.04 -13.17 -31.11
CA LYS A 58 2.77 -11.90 -31.42
C LYS A 58 3.17 -11.11 -30.16
N ILE A 59 3.21 -11.75 -29.00
CA ILE A 59 3.67 -11.12 -27.76
C ILE A 59 5.12 -11.52 -27.50
N ASN A 60 5.95 -10.54 -27.14
CA ASN A 60 7.32 -10.71 -26.67
C ASN A 60 7.40 -10.59 -25.14
N PHE A 61 8.48 -11.12 -24.55
CA PHE A 61 8.80 -10.92 -23.14
C PHE A 61 10.23 -10.42 -22.96
N THR A 62 10.39 -9.43 -22.07
CA THR A 62 11.68 -8.92 -21.59
C THR A 62 11.55 -8.48 -20.13
N THR A 63 12.65 -8.05 -19.53
CA THR A 63 12.71 -7.56 -18.16
C THR A 63 13.45 -6.23 -18.10
N MET A 64 13.23 -5.46 -17.06
CA MET A 64 14.05 -4.27 -16.77
C MET A 64 14.00 -3.93 -15.28
N ASP A 65 15.00 -3.19 -14.81
CA ASP A 65 14.93 -2.49 -13.53
C ASP A 65 13.94 -1.31 -13.62
N ASP A 66 13.47 -0.80 -12.47
CA ASP A 66 12.52 0.31 -12.44
C ASP A 66 13.04 1.63 -13.03
N ASN A 67 14.36 1.77 -13.19
CA ASN A 67 15.01 2.89 -13.89
C ASN A 67 15.19 2.63 -15.40
N GLY A 68 14.68 1.52 -15.92
CA GLY A 68 14.76 1.12 -17.34
C GLY A 68 16.06 0.41 -17.74
N LYS A 69 16.98 0.16 -16.81
CA LYS A 69 18.21 -0.60 -17.07
C LYS A 69 17.88 -2.07 -17.40
N GLY A 70 18.63 -2.66 -18.32
CA GLY A 70 18.47 -4.07 -18.71
C GLY A 70 17.39 -4.31 -19.78
N LEU A 71 16.66 -3.28 -20.21
CA LEU A 71 15.63 -3.41 -21.23
C LEU A 71 16.20 -3.83 -22.61
N GLU A 72 15.67 -4.91 -23.17
CA GLU A 72 15.96 -5.32 -24.56
C GLU A 72 15.12 -4.50 -25.55
N GLU A 73 15.66 -3.37 -26.01
CA GLU A 73 14.91 -2.37 -26.79
C GLU A 73 14.29 -2.92 -28.10
N ASP A 74 14.92 -3.92 -28.74
CA ASP A 74 14.40 -4.53 -29.96
C ASP A 74 13.08 -5.26 -29.75
N LYS A 75 12.83 -5.79 -28.54
CA LYS A 75 11.59 -6.50 -28.22
C LYS A 75 10.39 -5.59 -28.03
N VAL A 76 10.62 -4.34 -27.63
CA VAL A 76 9.58 -3.33 -27.36
C VAL A 76 9.33 -2.39 -28.55
N LYS A 77 10.24 -2.33 -29.52
CA LYS A 77 10.18 -1.43 -30.67
C LYS A 77 8.91 -1.65 -31.51
N LYS A 78 8.18 -0.56 -31.83
CA LYS A 78 6.92 -0.59 -32.61
C LYS A 78 5.79 -1.48 -32.01
N THR A 79 5.85 -1.78 -30.72
CA THR A 79 4.84 -2.61 -30.02
C THR A 79 4.00 -1.80 -29.04
N LYS A 80 2.90 -2.40 -28.56
CA LYS A 80 2.26 -2.00 -27.29
C LYS A 80 3.05 -2.61 -26.12
N VAL A 81 3.21 -1.88 -25.03
CA VAL A 81 4.00 -2.31 -23.88
C VAL A 81 3.12 -2.45 -22.66
N LEU A 82 3.20 -3.59 -21.98
CA LEU A 82 2.67 -3.78 -20.64
C LEU A 82 3.81 -4.01 -19.67
N ILE A 83 4.01 -3.07 -18.75
CA ILE A 83 4.93 -3.23 -17.63
C ILE A 83 4.18 -3.97 -16.53
N VAL A 84 4.81 -4.99 -15.95
CA VAL A 84 4.22 -5.85 -14.91
C VAL A 84 5.09 -5.82 -13.67
N ASP A 85 4.46 -5.57 -12.53
CA ASP A 85 5.06 -5.64 -11.20
C ASP A 85 4.18 -6.50 -10.26
N ASN A 86 4.65 -6.75 -9.04
CA ASN A 86 3.86 -7.38 -7.99
C ASN A 86 2.88 -6.39 -7.36
N ASP A 87 3.38 -5.27 -6.84
CA ASP A 87 2.57 -4.28 -6.14
C ASP A 87 3.00 -2.83 -6.36
N ILE A 88 2.08 -1.90 -6.11
CA ILE A 88 2.39 -0.48 -5.98
C ILE A 88 2.11 -0.04 -4.55
N ILE A 89 3.18 0.19 -3.78
CA ILE A 89 3.08 0.67 -2.39
C ILE A 89 3.10 2.19 -2.31
N THR A 90 4.18 2.82 -2.81
CA THR A 90 4.40 4.28 -2.71
C THR A 90 4.25 5.01 -4.06
N GLY A 91 4.05 4.28 -5.15
CA GLY A 91 4.06 4.83 -6.51
C GLY A 91 5.45 5.18 -7.06
N LYS A 92 6.53 5.09 -6.27
CA LYS A 92 7.88 5.47 -6.72
C LYS A 92 8.40 4.60 -7.88
N SER A 93 8.33 3.27 -7.76
CA SER A 93 8.78 2.34 -8.81
C SER A 93 7.94 2.50 -10.08
N TYR A 94 6.62 2.62 -9.94
CA TYR A 94 5.72 2.97 -11.05
C TYR A 94 6.17 4.25 -11.79
N LYS A 95 6.39 5.35 -11.05
CA LYS A 95 6.77 6.64 -11.64
C LYS A 95 8.10 6.53 -12.40
N ARG A 96 9.10 5.84 -11.82
CA ARG A 96 10.41 5.62 -12.47
C ARG A 96 10.29 4.77 -13.73
N ALA A 97 9.59 3.63 -13.65
CA ALA A 97 9.47 2.69 -14.78
C ALA A 97 8.69 3.30 -15.94
N MET A 98 7.57 3.96 -15.64
CA MET A 98 6.79 4.69 -16.64
C MET A 98 7.60 5.84 -17.26
N GLY A 99 8.37 6.57 -16.44
CA GLY A 99 9.28 7.62 -16.92
C GLY A 99 10.31 7.08 -17.91
N ALA A 100 11.02 6.02 -17.54
CA ALA A 100 12.08 5.42 -18.35
C ALA A 100 11.58 4.93 -19.73
N ILE A 101 10.39 4.32 -19.79
CA ILE A 101 9.81 3.89 -21.07
C ILE A 101 9.26 5.08 -21.87
N LYS A 102 8.66 6.08 -21.22
CA LYS A 102 8.15 7.29 -21.89
C LYS A 102 9.29 8.07 -22.56
N GLU A 103 10.45 8.18 -21.94
CA GLU A 103 11.64 8.80 -22.52
C GLU A 103 12.10 8.10 -23.82
N LYS A 104 11.97 6.77 -23.88
CA LYS A 104 12.35 5.96 -25.05
C LYS A 104 11.22 5.85 -26.10
N ARG A 105 10.00 6.32 -25.81
CA ARG A 105 8.78 6.09 -26.62
C ARG A 105 8.94 6.56 -28.07
N ALA A 106 9.40 7.79 -28.28
CA ALA A 106 9.51 8.38 -29.61
C ALA A 106 10.55 7.65 -30.47
N ARG A 107 11.75 7.40 -29.91
CA ARG A 107 12.86 6.71 -30.59
C ARG A 107 12.51 5.27 -30.94
N LEU A 108 11.87 4.54 -30.02
CA LEU A 108 11.49 3.13 -30.21
C LEU A 108 10.14 2.96 -30.92
N LYS A 109 9.42 4.06 -31.17
CA LYS A 109 8.07 4.06 -31.77
C LYS A 109 7.09 3.18 -30.98
N ILE A 110 7.18 3.20 -29.64
CA ILE A 110 6.27 2.44 -28.77
C ILE A 110 4.86 3.04 -28.91
N LYS A 111 3.90 2.17 -29.23
CA LYS A 111 2.53 2.56 -29.60
C LYS A 111 1.76 3.05 -28.39
N ASP A 112 1.77 2.27 -27.31
CA ASP A 112 1.13 2.58 -26.04
C ASP A 112 1.84 1.89 -24.88
N ILE A 113 1.67 2.41 -23.66
CA ILE A 113 2.33 1.91 -22.45
C ILE A 113 1.27 1.79 -21.36
N LYS A 114 1.12 0.60 -20.80
CA LYS A 114 0.25 0.30 -19.67
C LYS A 114 1.02 -0.37 -18.55
N PHE A 115 0.48 -0.29 -17.34
CA PHE A 115 1.07 -0.90 -16.15
C PHE A 115 0.07 -1.85 -15.49
N ALA A 116 0.54 -3.05 -15.14
CA ALA A 116 -0.25 -4.06 -14.44
C ALA A 116 0.44 -4.49 -13.16
N VAL A 117 -0.35 -4.69 -12.10
CA VAL A 117 0.12 -5.27 -10.83
C VAL A 117 -0.86 -6.27 -10.27
N LEU A 118 -0.42 -7.11 -9.35
CA LEU A 118 -1.35 -7.89 -8.54
C LEU A 118 -2.14 -6.96 -7.60
N CYS A 119 -1.44 -6.08 -6.88
CA CYS A 119 -2.03 -5.18 -5.88
C CYS A 119 -1.66 -3.72 -6.12
N ASP A 120 -2.65 -2.83 -6.23
CA ASP A 120 -2.41 -1.39 -6.36
C ASP A 120 -2.98 -0.62 -5.17
N ARG A 121 -2.09 -0.16 -4.28
CA ARG A 121 -2.50 0.65 -3.11
C ARG A 121 -2.71 2.12 -3.44
N THR A 122 -2.22 2.57 -4.58
CA THR A 122 -2.19 3.99 -4.97
C THR A 122 -3.24 4.36 -6.01
N GLY A 123 -3.79 3.38 -6.73
CA GLY A 123 -4.72 3.59 -7.85
C GLY A 123 -4.04 4.14 -9.10
N LEU A 124 -2.76 3.83 -9.31
CA LEU A 124 -1.94 4.29 -10.44
C LEU A 124 -1.85 3.29 -11.59
N ALA A 125 -2.04 1.99 -11.33
CA ALA A 125 -1.95 0.94 -12.33
C ALA A 125 -3.16 0.98 -13.27
N ASP A 126 -2.93 0.64 -14.54
CA ASP A 126 -4.01 0.51 -15.51
C ASP A 126 -4.80 -0.79 -15.32
N PHE A 127 -4.12 -1.84 -14.83
CA PHE A 127 -4.72 -3.13 -14.51
C PHE A 127 -4.24 -3.59 -13.14
N SER A 128 -5.17 -3.93 -12.24
CA SER A 128 -4.85 -4.56 -10.96
C SER A 128 -5.91 -5.60 -10.61
N VAL A 129 -5.51 -6.68 -9.94
CA VAL A 129 -6.48 -7.69 -9.46
C VAL A 129 -7.23 -7.15 -8.26
N GLU A 130 -6.49 -6.52 -7.36
CA GLU A 130 -7.03 -5.94 -6.15
C GLU A 130 -6.82 -4.43 -6.19
N GLY A 131 -7.91 -3.71 -6.48
CA GLY A 131 -8.06 -2.33 -6.06
C GLY A 131 -8.46 -2.32 -4.59
N TYR A 132 -7.62 -1.70 -3.75
CA TYR A 132 -7.89 -1.45 -2.33
C TYR A 132 -8.49 -2.64 -1.56
N SER A 133 -7.77 -3.76 -1.51
CA SER A 133 -7.96 -4.74 -0.44
C SER A 133 -6.89 -4.48 0.62
N ALA A 134 -7.32 -4.27 1.87
CA ALA A 134 -6.44 -4.18 3.02
C ALA A 134 -5.84 -5.58 3.31
N TYR A 135 -4.96 -6.05 2.43
CA TYR A 135 -4.16 -7.23 2.72
C TYR A 135 -3.10 -6.83 3.76
N ALA A 136 -3.28 -7.29 4.99
CA ALA A 136 -2.23 -7.22 5.99
C ALA A 136 -1.05 -8.06 5.49
N PRO A 137 0.15 -7.49 5.30
CA PRO A 137 1.35 -8.23 4.87
C PRO A 137 1.69 -9.40 5.82
N TRP A 138 1.15 -9.36 7.04
CA TRP A 138 1.26 -10.36 8.09
C TRP A 138 -0.11 -10.93 8.43
N SER A 139 -0.22 -12.26 8.54
CA SER A 139 -1.38 -12.93 9.12
C SER A 139 -1.14 -13.17 10.61
N LEU A 140 -2.20 -13.04 11.42
CA LEU A 140 -2.17 -13.35 12.85
C LEU A 140 -1.71 -14.80 13.13
N GLU A 141 -1.91 -15.70 12.16
CA GLU A 141 -1.46 -17.10 12.21
C GLU A 141 0.07 -17.27 12.33
N LYS A 142 0.86 -16.25 11.98
CA LYS A 142 2.33 -16.27 12.12
C LYS A 142 2.82 -15.80 13.49
N LEU A 143 1.94 -15.27 14.34
CA LEU A 143 2.26 -14.90 15.71
C LEU A 143 1.92 -16.06 16.64
N ASP A 144 2.93 -16.60 17.31
CA ASP A 144 2.67 -17.61 18.32
C ASP A 144 2.13 -16.99 19.63
N ARG A 145 1.64 -17.83 20.54
CA ARG A 145 1.09 -17.38 21.82
C ARG A 145 2.09 -16.62 22.67
N ILE A 146 3.39 -16.86 22.50
CA ILE A 146 4.44 -16.15 23.23
C ILE A 146 4.63 -14.76 22.64
N ASP A 147 4.65 -14.63 21.31
CA ASP A 147 4.70 -13.33 20.63
C ASP A 147 3.52 -12.43 21.08
N LEU A 148 2.30 -12.98 21.15
CA LEU A 148 1.13 -12.23 21.62
C LEU A 148 1.25 -11.78 23.09
N LYS A 149 1.81 -12.63 23.97
CA LYS A 149 2.08 -12.25 25.37
C LYS A 149 3.14 -11.16 25.49
N ILE A 150 4.17 -11.19 24.65
CA ILE A 150 5.21 -10.15 24.59
C ILE A 150 4.59 -8.83 24.14
N ILE A 151 3.77 -8.86 23.07
CA ILE A 151 3.06 -7.68 22.57
C ILE A 151 2.13 -7.11 23.64
N GLN A 152 1.42 -7.98 24.38
CA GLN A 152 0.56 -7.55 25.47
C GLN A 152 1.33 -6.83 26.58
N ALA A 153 2.43 -7.41 27.05
CA ALA A 153 3.25 -6.79 28.09
C ALA A 153 3.76 -5.41 27.66
N LEU A 154 4.25 -5.29 26.43
CA LEU A 154 4.74 -4.02 25.89
C LEU A 154 3.64 -3.02 25.53
N PHE A 155 2.41 -3.48 25.30
CA PHE A 155 1.25 -2.62 25.13
C PHE A 155 0.84 -1.98 26.48
N GLU A 156 0.89 -2.76 27.56
CA GLU A 156 0.61 -2.30 28.93
C GLU A 156 1.70 -1.33 29.41
N ASP A 157 2.98 -1.69 29.22
CA ASP A 157 4.13 -0.84 29.49
C ASP A 157 5.24 -1.07 28.47
N GLY A 158 5.38 -0.13 27.53
CA GLY A 158 6.43 -0.18 26.50
C GLY A 158 7.86 -0.10 27.04
N ARG A 159 8.04 0.17 28.35
CA ARG A 159 9.32 0.18 29.05
C ARG A 159 9.58 -1.08 29.86
N GLU A 160 8.64 -2.05 29.87
CA GLU A 160 8.78 -3.25 30.67
C GLU A 160 10.07 -4.01 30.31
N SER A 161 10.85 -4.38 31.33
CA SER A 161 12.14 -5.03 31.10
C SER A 161 11.97 -6.44 30.54
N PHE A 162 12.90 -6.89 29.69
CA PHE A 162 12.89 -8.25 29.16
C PHE A 162 12.99 -9.33 30.25
N VAL A 163 13.49 -8.99 31.44
CA VAL A 163 13.51 -9.89 32.60
C VAL A 163 12.11 -10.12 33.16
N GLU A 164 11.29 -9.08 33.25
CA GLU A 164 9.90 -9.21 33.72
C GLU A 164 9.02 -9.90 32.67
N ILE A 165 9.20 -9.55 31.39
CA ILE A 165 8.49 -10.22 30.29
C ILE A 165 8.88 -11.71 30.22
N ALA A 166 10.14 -12.06 30.49
CA ALA A 166 10.60 -13.44 30.57
C ALA A 166 9.84 -14.25 31.64
N LYS A 167 9.60 -13.67 32.83
CA LYS A 167 8.78 -14.29 33.88
C LYS A 167 7.34 -14.54 33.43
N LYS A 168 6.74 -13.61 32.68
CA LYS A 168 5.36 -13.73 32.16
C LYS A 168 5.22 -14.76 31.03
N THR A 169 6.30 -14.97 30.26
CA THR A 169 6.29 -15.79 29.03
C THR A 169 6.88 -17.18 29.21
N GLY A 170 7.75 -17.39 30.21
CA GLY A 170 8.51 -18.62 30.40
C GLY A 170 9.75 -18.74 29.51
N LEU A 171 10.13 -17.67 28.79
CA LEU A 171 11.37 -17.59 28.02
C LEU A 171 12.54 -17.10 28.88
N SER A 172 13.77 -17.26 28.37
CA SER A 172 14.92 -16.51 28.89
C SER A 172 14.83 -15.04 28.47
N PRO A 173 15.48 -14.10 29.21
CA PRO A 173 15.54 -12.69 28.80
C PRO A 173 16.12 -12.48 27.39
N VAL A 174 17.10 -13.29 27.01
CA VAL A 174 17.68 -13.30 25.65
C VAL A 174 16.66 -13.79 24.61
N GLY A 175 15.85 -14.81 24.96
CA GLY A 175 14.77 -15.30 24.12
C GLY A 175 13.72 -14.22 23.84
N VAL A 176 13.29 -13.49 24.88
CA VAL A 176 12.37 -12.34 24.74
C VAL A 176 12.97 -11.26 23.85
N LYS A 177 14.23 -10.88 24.10
CA LYS A 177 14.94 -9.88 23.27
C LYS A 177 14.91 -10.24 21.79
N ASN A 178 15.29 -11.48 21.44
CA ASN A 178 15.33 -11.94 20.06
C ASN A 178 13.94 -11.90 19.40
N ARG A 179 12.89 -12.23 20.15
CA ARG A 179 11.50 -12.16 19.67
C ARG A 179 11.07 -10.72 19.41
N VAL A 180 11.34 -9.81 20.35
CA VAL A 180 11.03 -8.37 20.20
C VAL A 180 11.76 -7.78 18.99
N GLU A 181 13.06 -8.03 18.85
CA GLU A 181 13.86 -7.54 17.72
C GLU A 181 13.35 -8.07 16.37
N ARG A 182 12.96 -9.36 16.31
CA ARG A 182 12.32 -9.94 15.13
C ARG A 182 10.99 -9.26 14.80
N LEU A 183 10.10 -9.10 15.79
CA LEU A 183 8.79 -8.47 15.57
C LEU A 183 8.93 -7.01 15.11
N ILE A 184 9.94 -6.29 15.61
CA ILE A 184 10.26 -4.93 15.17
C ILE A 184 10.82 -4.91 13.75
N SER A 185 11.78 -5.80 13.43
CA SER A 185 12.38 -5.85 12.09
C SER A 185 11.38 -6.26 11.01
N GLU A 186 10.43 -7.13 11.36
CA GLU A 186 9.30 -7.54 10.53
C GLU A 186 8.16 -6.50 10.49
N LYS A 187 8.32 -5.37 11.21
CA LYS A 187 7.36 -4.26 11.32
C LYS A 187 6.00 -4.66 11.91
N VAL A 188 5.96 -5.75 12.67
CA VAL A 188 4.77 -6.23 13.39
C VAL A 188 4.61 -5.54 14.74
N LEU A 189 5.72 -5.18 15.38
CA LEU A 189 5.76 -4.46 16.65
C LEU A 189 6.45 -3.10 16.46
N LYS A 190 5.89 -2.07 17.08
CA LYS A 190 6.53 -0.75 17.22
C LYS A 190 6.37 -0.28 18.65
N ILE A 191 7.47 0.18 19.25
CA ILE A 191 7.46 0.82 20.57
C ILE A 191 7.60 2.32 20.34
N GLN A 192 6.66 3.11 20.86
CA GLN A 192 6.65 4.56 20.71
C GLN A 192 6.18 5.23 21.99
N GLY A 193 6.71 6.43 22.26
CA GLY A 193 6.14 7.30 23.29
C GLY A 193 4.80 7.87 22.81
N LEU A 194 3.82 7.90 23.71
CA LEU A 194 2.53 8.53 23.47
C LEU A 194 2.46 9.84 24.26
N LEU A 195 1.95 10.89 23.62
CA LEU A 195 1.63 12.13 24.30
C LEU A 195 0.38 11.95 25.16
N SER A 196 0.36 12.49 26.37
CA SER A 196 -0.83 12.54 27.21
C SER A 196 -1.83 13.53 26.63
N ILE A 197 -2.68 13.07 25.70
CA ILE A 197 -3.61 13.92 24.94
C ILE A 197 -4.48 14.79 25.85
N GLY A 198 -5.00 14.23 26.95
CA GLY A 198 -5.84 14.94 27.92
C GLY A 198 -5.14 16.06 28.71
N GLU A 199 -3.81 16.06 28.75
CA GLU A 199 -3.03 17.11 29.42
C GLU A 199 -2.69 18.28 28.47
N CYS A 200 -2.77 18.06 27.16
CA CYS A 200 -2.33 19.02 26.14
C CYS A 200 -3.48 19.57 25.27
N TYR A 201 -4.61 18.87 25.22
CA TYR A 201 -5.75 19.19 24.37
C TYR A 201 -7.04 19.08 25.16
N SER A 202 -8.10 19.75 24.69
CA SER A 202 -9.39 19.79 25.37
C SER A 202 -10.56 19.31 24.51
N VAL A 203 -10.39 19.33 23.19
CA VAL A 203 -11.46 19.07 22.22
C VAL A 203 -10.92 18.31 21.02
N SER A 204 -11.78 17.50 20.40
CA SER A 204 -11.50 16.85 19.13
C SER A 204 -12.56 17.19 18.08
N ALA A 205 -12.21 17.01 16.82
CA ALA A 205 -13.17 17.05 15.72
C ALA A 205 -12.95 15.89 14.76
N HIS A 206 -14.05 15.33 14.28
CA HIS A 206 -14.11 14.38 13.19
C HIS A 206 -14.64 15.11 11.96
N ILE A 207 -13.86 15.09 10.90
CA ILE A 207 -14.09 15.87 9.68
C ILE A 207 -14.24 14.87 8.55
N GLU A 208 -15.45 14.75 8.04
CA GLU A 208 -15.76 13.95 6.87
C GLU A 208 -15.72 14.86 5.64
N ILE A 209 -14.93 14.47 4.64
CA ILE A 209 -14.60 15.29 3.48
C ILE A 209 -14.98 14.53 2.22
N GLU A 210 -15.72 15.20 1.34
CA GLU A 210 -15.96 14.79 -0.03
C GLU A 210 -15.22 15.75 -0.95
N ALA A 211 -14.27 15.24 -1.73
CA ALA A 211 -13.55 16.02 -2.73
C ALA A 211 -13.22 15.17 -3.98
N ASP A 212 -12.68 15.80 -5.02
CA ASP A 212 -12.10 15.05 -6.13
C ASP A 212 -10.83 14.27 -5.73
N GLN A 213 -10.44 13.28 -6.55
CA GLN A 213 -9.33 12.38 -6.23
C GLN A 213 -7.98 13.11 -6.12
N LYS A 214 -7.79 14.22 -6.85
CA LYS A 214 -6.55 14.99 -6.78
C LYS A 214 -6.48 15.70 -5.43
N THR A 215 -7.53 16.42 -5.05
CA THR A 215 -7.62 17.12 -3.77
C THR A 215 -7.51 16.15 -2.60
N ILE A 216 -8.17 14.99 -2.63
CA ILE A 216 -7.99 13.98 -1.57
C ILE A 216 -6.53 13.54 -1.42
N SER A 217 -5.82 13.35 -2.54
CA SER A 217 -4.41 12.93 -2.49
C SER A 217 -3.52 14.03 -1.88
N GLU A 218 -3.77 15.29 -2.24
CA GLU A 218 -3.05 16.45 -1.69
C GLU A 218 -3.36 16.67 -0.20
N LEU A 219 -4.61 16.52 0.21
CA LEU A 219 -5.03 16.57 1.62
C LEU A 219 -4.37 15.48 2.45
N ILE A 220 -4.27 14.24 1.94
CA ILE A 220 -3.58 13.15 2.63
C ILE A 220 -2.10 13.51 2.86
N GLU A 221 -1.38 13.92 1.83
CA GLU A 221 0.04 14.29 1.94
C GLU A 221 0.28 15.46 2.93
N LYS A 222 -0.69 16.37 3.01
CA LYS A 222 -0.69 17.51 3.95
C LYS A 222 -0.96 17.04 5.39
N PHE A 223 -2.00 16.23 5.59
CA PHE A 223 -2.44 15.78 6.91
C PHE A 223 -1.51 14.75 7.55
N GLU A 224 -0.83 13.90 6.76
CA GLU A 224 0.21 13.00 7.28
C GLU A 224 1.36 13.74 8.00
N LYS A 225 1.54 15.03 7.72
CA LYS A 225 2.57 15.88 8.34
C LYS A 225 2.02 16.79 9.43
N SER A 226 0.71 16.80 9.65
CA SER A 226 0.06 17.68 10.61
C SER A 226 0.16 17.11 12.04
N PRO A 227 0.64 17.88 13.02
CA PRO A 227 0.68 17.43 14.41
C PRO A 227 -0.71 17.35 15.07
N LEU A 228 -1.72 17.97 14.45
CA LEU A 228 -3.09 17.98 14.98
C LEU A 228 -3.91 16.78 14.51
N VAL A 229 -3.52 16.15 13.38
CA VAL A 229 -4.23 15.01 12.81
C VAL A 229 -3.72 13.73 13.45
N TYR A 230 -4.57 13.05 14.22
CA TYR A 230 -4.21 11.80 14.91
C TYR A 230 -4.79 10.56 14.22
N HIS A 231 -5.77 10.72 13.34
CA HIS A 231 -6.41 9.63 12.62
C HIS A 231 -6.86 10.10 11.24
N LEU A 232 -6.51 9.35 10.20
CA LEU A 232 -6.79 9.68 8.82
C LEU A 232 -7.15 8.40 8.07
N VAL A 233 -8.32 8.38 7.44
CA VAL A 233 -8.83 7.18 6.76
C VAL A 233 -9.46 7.57 5.44
N LYS A 234 -9.03 6.92 4.36
CA LYS A 234 -9.77 6.96 3.09
C LYS A 234 -10.97 6.03 3.21
N THR A 235 -12.16 6.57 2.98
CA THR A 235 -13.42 5.84 3.18
C THR A 235 -14.12 5.54 1.87
N SER A 236 -14.87 4.44 1.83
CA SER A 236 -15.84 4.14 0.79
C SER A 236 -17.24 4.48 1.32
N GLY A 237 -17.71 5.69 1.06
CA GLY A 237 -19.00 6.18 1.55
C GLY A 237 -19.38 7.48 0.85
N ARG A 238 -20.35 8.21 1.41
CA ARG A 238 -20.72 9.57 0.95
C ARG A 238 -19.49 10.47 0.92
N TYR A 239 -18.67 10.39 1.97
CA TYR A 239 -17.38 11.03 2.07
C TYR A 239 -16.27 10.05 1.68
N ASN A 240 -15.23 10.58 1.04
CA ASN A 240 -14.09 9.79 0.58
C ASN A 240 -12.81 10.02 1.38
N LEU A 241 -12.88 10.83 2.46
CA LEU A 241 -11.84 10.98 3.46
C LEU A 241 -12.44 11.34 4.83
N LEU A 242 -11.96 10.69 5.88
CA LEU A 242 -12.20 11.03 7.28
C LEU A 242 -10.88 11.49 7.91
N ALA A 243 -10.87 12.69 8.46
CA ALA A 243 -9.75 13.21 9.25
C ALA A 243 -10.23 13.50 10.68
N SER A 244 -9.53 12.99 11.68
CA SER A 244 -9.80 13.29 13.09
C SER A 244 -8.65 14.11 13.67
N ILE A 245 -8.99 15.22 14.30
CA ILE A 245 -8.03 16.17 14.88
C ILE A 245 -8.25 16.35 16.37
N ILE A 246 -7.19 16.70 17.08
CA ILE A 246 -7.21 17.15 18.48
C ILE A 246 -6.71 18.59 18.57
N SER A 247 -7.28 19.38 19.47
CA SER A 247 -6.99 20.81 19.58
C SER A 247 -7.18 21.35 21.00
N PRO A 248 -6.50 22.46 21.36
CA PRO A 248 -6.64 23.06 22.69
C PRO A 248 -7.96 23.82 22.87
N ASN A 249 -8.66 24.18 21.77
CA ASN A 249 -9.94 24.88 21.80
C ASN A 249 -10.66 24.79 20.43
N LEU A 250 -11.93 25.21 20.40
CA LEU A 250 -12.76 25.21 19.21
C LEU A 250 -12.25 26.18 18.12
N GLU A 251 -11.74 27.34 18.50
CA GLU A 251 -11.19 28.33 17.55
C GLU A 251 -10.05 27.74 16.70
N SER A 252 -9.21 26.90 17.31
CA SER A 252 -8.12 26.21 16.61
C SER A 252 -8.65 25.19 15.59
N ILE A 253 -9.76 24.52 15.89
CA ILE A 253 -10.46 23.62 14.96
C ILE A 253 -11.02 24.40 13.78
N GLU A 254 -11.72 25.51 14.05
CA GLU A 254 -12.30 26.37 13.01
C GLU A 254 -11.23 26.92 12.08
N ASN A 255 -10.12 27.40 12.65
CA ASN A 255 -8.96 27.88 11.90
C ASN A 255 -8.33 26.78 11.03
N PHE A 256 -8.19 25.56 11.57
CA PHE A 256 -7.69 24.42 10.81
C PHE A 256 -8.59 24.14 9.61
N ILE A 257 -9.91 24.04 9.81
CA ILE A 257 -10.86 23.76 8.71
C ILE A 257 -10.83 24.88 7.67
N ALA A 258 -10.81 26.15 8.11
CA ALA A 258 -10.81 27.30 7.21
C ALA A 258 -9.56 27.37 6.34
N LYS A 259 -8.37 27.12 6.91
CA LYS A 259 -7.07 27.29 6.22
C LYS A 259 -6.61 26.04 5.51
N GLU A 260 -6.83 24.87 6.11
CA GLU A 260 -6.27 23.60 5.64
C GLU A 260 -7.27 22.77 4.83
N ILE A 261 -8.55 23.13 4.79
CA ILE A 261 -9.56 22.35 4.04
C ILE A 261 -10.31 23.22 3.05
N ARG A 262 -10.99 24.27 3.53
CA ARG A 262 -11.89 25.09 2.70
C ARG A 262 -11.18 25.90 1.60
N THR A 263 -9.85 26.02 1.68
CA THR A 263 -9.02 26.69 0.65
C THR A 263 -8.85 25.86 -0.62
N ASP A 264 -9.06 24.55 -0.53
CA ASP A 264 -8.90 23.64 -1.67
C ASP A 264 -10.16 23.62 -2.55
N SER A 265 -10.02 23.98 -3.82
CA SER A 265 -11.16 24.17 -4.74
C SER A 265 -11.85 22.87 -5.17
N GLY A 266 -11.22 21.71 -4.97
CA GLY A 266 -11.81 20.40 -5.28
C GLY A 266 -12.72 19.84 -4.18
N ILE A 267 -12.88 20.57 -3.06
CA ILE A 267 -13.80 20.21 -1.98
C ILE A 267 -15.24 20.40 -2.44
N LYS A 268 -16.07 19.39 -2.23
CA LYS A 268 -17.52 19.39 -2.52
C LYS A 268 -18.35 19.51 -1.27
N HIS A 269 -18.01 18.72 -0.25
CA HIS A 269 -18.74 18.70 1.00
C HIS A 269 -17.81 18.46 2.18
N ILE A 270 -18.14 19.07 3.32
CA ILE A 270 -17.47 18.86 4.59
C ILE A 270 -18.55 18.74 5.66
N GLU A 271 -18.48 17.69 6.45
CA GLU A 271 -19.25 17.54 7.67
C GLU A 271 -18.30 17.48 8.85
N VAL A 272 -18.61 18.22 9.91
CA VAL A 272 -17.73 18.41 11.07
C VAL A 272 -18.51 18.08 12.33
N SER A 273 -18.01 17.08 13.05
CA SER A 273 -18.52 16.69 14.37
C SER A 273 -17.46 17.00 15.42
N VAL A 274 -17.74 17.99 16.27
CA VAL A 274 -16.87 18.37 17.39
C VAL A 274 -17.31 17.62 18.64
N GLY A 275 -16.36 17.13 19.44
CA GLY A 275 -16.66 16.42 20.68
C GLY A 275 -15.47 16.33 21.64
N GLU A 276 -15.63 15.48 22.64
CA GLU A 276 -14.59 15.17 23.62
C GLU A 276 -13.37 14.50 22.97
N LEU A 277 -12.29 14.38 23.73
CA LEU A 277 -11.07 13.72 23.28
C LEU A 277 -11.30 12.23 23.02
N PRO A 278 -10.60 11.62 22.04
CA PRO A 278 -10.74 10.20 21.76
C PRO A 278 -10.32 9.35 22.95
N VAL A 279 -11.14 8.34 23.27
CA VAL A 279 -10.78 7.31 24.24
C VAL A 279 -10.03 6.21 23.50
N ILE A 280 -8.75 6.02 23.84
CA ILE A 280 -7.94 4.91 23.32
C ILE A 280 -8.25 3.66 24.16
N PRO A 281 -8.77 2.57 23.57
CA PRO A 281 -9.05 1.34 24.30
C PRO A 281 -7.78 0.76 24.94
N LYS A 282 -7.88 0.34 26.20
CA LYS A 282 -6.78 -0.28 26.96
C LYS A 282 -6.42 -1.71 26.54
N ALA A 283 -7.09 -2.25 25.52
CA ALA A 283 -6.85 -3.60 25.03
C ALA A 283 -7.18 -3.65 23.54
N TRP A 284 -6.28 -3.16 22.69
CA TRP A 284 -6.34 -3.46 21.27
C TRP A 284 -5.28 -4.53 20.96
N ILE A 285 -5.59 -5.77 21.37
CA ILE A 285 -4.77 -6.94 21.09
C ILE A 285 -5.68 -7.94 20.40
N PRO A 286 -5.29 -8.50 19.24
CA PRO A 286 -6.01 -9.59 18.62
C PRO A 286 -6.22 -10.71 19.64
N PRO A 287 -7.43 -11.30 19.74
CA PRO A 287 -7.66 -12.39 20.67
C PRO A 287 -6.65 -13.51 20.41
N ILE A 288 -6.10 -14.08 21.49
CA ILE A 288 -5.25 -15.26 21.40
C ILE A 288 -6.14 -16.42 20.96
N ILE A 289 -6.01 -16.88 19.71
CA ILE A 289 -6.66 -18.09 19.19
C ILE A 289 -5.77 -19.29 19.51
#